data_AF-A0A958K1J5-F1
#
_entry.id   AF-A0A958K1J5-F1
#
_cell.length_a   1.000
_cell.length_b   1.000
_cell.length_c   1.000
_cell.angle_alpha   90.00
_cell.angle_beta   90.00
_cell.angle_gamma   90.00
#
_symmetry.space_group_name_H-M   'P 1'
#
loop_
_entity.id
_entity.type
_entity.pdbx_description
1 polymer ?
#
loop_
_entity_poly.entity_id
_entity_poly.type
_entity_poly.pdbx_seq_one_letter_code
_entity_poly.pdbx_strand_id
1 'polypeptide(L)'
;PQFTVFSAQALRDAKLVELNTDQDAIIAAKPDHNHPVLLTGRRLYYGYEGTLWSHGVDENDRQQRKQINESLAQIAGCTTNTSYQVCPTHIYFSSLEYRMWNRSDLQHGFKATNVPFLYRVE
;
A
#
# COMPACT_ATOMS: atom_id res chain seq x y z
N PRO A 1 -15.11 -12.69 -25.42
CA PRO A 1 -15.20 -11.92 -24.15
C PRO A 1 -14.00 -10.97 -24.00
N GLN A 2 -14.25 -9.68 -23.84
CA GLN A 2 -13.20 -8.69 -23.54
C GLN A 2 -13.03 -8.62 -22.01
N PHE A 3 -11.84 -8.92 -21.51
CA PHE A 3 -11.52 -8.87 -20.08
C PHE A 3 -10.71 -7.61 -19.78
N THR A 4 -11.14 -6.82 -18.79
CA THR A 4 -10.45 -5.60 -18.36
C THR A 4 -9.71 -5.87 -17.06
N VAL A 5 -8.38 -5.82 -17.12
CA VAL A 5 -7.50 -6.06 -15.96
C VAL A 5 -7.55 -4.88 -14.98
N PHE A 6 -7.45 -3.65 -15.51
CA PHE A 6 -7.52 -2.42 -14.73
C PHE A 6 -8.63 -1.52 -15.28
N SER A 7 -9.50 -1.03 -14.41
CA SER A 7 -10.56 -0.12 -14.79
C SER A 7 -10.00 1.27 -15.16
N ALA A 8 -10.80 2.08 -15.86
CA ALA A 8 -10.45 3.47 -16.12
C ALA A 8 -10.23 4.28 -14.82
N GLN A 9 -10.91 3.90 -13.72
CA GLN A 9 -10.68 4.51 -12.42
C GLN A 9 -9.31 4.14 -11.86
N ALA A 10 -8.92 2.86 -11.91
CA ALA A 10 -7.61 2.41 -11.47
C ALA A 10 -6.46 3.12 -12.21
N LEU A 11 -6.62 3.37 -13.52
CA LEU A 11 -5.65 4.13 -14.31
C LEU A 11 -5.53 5.59 -13.84
N ARG A 12 -6.66 6.23 -13.51
CA ARG A 12 -6.65 7.60 -12.97
C ARG A 12 -6.02 7.65 -11.58
N ASP A 13 -6.39 6.71 -10.71
CA ASP A 13 -5.88 6.65 -9.35
C ASP A 13 -4.36 6.42 -9.36
N ALA A 14 -3.88 5.52 -10.21
CA ALA A 14 -2.45 5.31 -10.40
C ALA A 14 -1.73 6.60 -10.82
N LYS A 15 -2.29 7.38 -11.75
CA LYS A 15 -1.68 8.64 -12.17
C LYS A 15 -1.64 9.67 -11.04
N LEU A 16 -2.69 9.71 -10.21
CA LEU A 16 -2.72 10.59 -9.03
C LEU A 16 -1.66 10.20 -8.00
N VAL A 17 -1.49 8.90 -7.73
CA VAL A 17 -0.40 8.42 -6.87
C VAL A 17 0.96 8.79 -7.47
N GLU A 18 1.14 8.58 -8.78
CA GLU A 18 2.38 8.90 -9.48
C GLU A 18 2.75 10.39 -9.38
N LEU A 19 1.78 11.29 -9.45
CA LEU A 19 2.06 12.73 -9.42
C LEU A 19 2.25 13.28 -7.99
N ASN A 20 1.91 12.51 -6.96
CA ASN A 20 1.87 12.99 -5.57
C ASN A 20 2.70 12.14 -4.60
N THR A 21 3.62 11.32 -5.12
CA THR A 21 4.57 10.55 -4.32
C THR A 21 5.96 10.59 -4.95
N ASP A 22 6.99 10.52 -4.12
CA ASP A 22 8.36 10.34 -4.58
C ASP A 22 8.54 9.00 -5.31
N GLN A 23 9.59 8.89 -6.12
CA GLN A 23 9.85 7.69 -6.93
C GLN A 23 10.17 6.46 -6.06
N ASP A 24 10.76 6.66 -4.90
CA ASP A 24 11.14 5.62 -3.94
C ASP A 24 10.05 5.34 -2.89
N ALA A 25 8.87 5.99 -3.02
CA ALA A 25 7.77 5.80 -2.09
C ALA A 25 7.36 4.32 -1.98
N ILE A 26 7.14 3.91 -0.74
CA ILE A 26 6.68 2.57 -0.34
C ILE A 26 5.24 2.72 0.15
N ILE A 27 4.32 2.03 -0.51
CA ILE A 27 2.88 2.22 -0.34
C ILE A 27 2.27 0.96 0.27
N ALA A 28 1.70 1.09 1.47
CA ALA A 28 0.81 0.09 2.04
C ALA A 28 -0.56 0.17 1.36
N ALA A 29 -1.11 -0.98 1.00
CA ALA A 29 -2.37 -1.10 0.28
C ALA A 29 -2.95 -2.50 0.47
N LYS A 30 -4.17 -2.73 0.00
CA LYS A 30 -4.70 -4.08 -0.09
C LYS A 30 -3.83 -4.93 -1.03
N PRO A 31 -3.41 -6.14 -0.63
CA PRO A 31 -2.51 -6.99 -1.41
C PRO A 31 -3.22 -7.70 -2.57
N ASP A 32 -3.89 -6.92 -3.41
CA ASP A 32 -4.62 -7.42 -4.58
C ASP A 32 -3.70 -7.60 -5.78
N HIS A 33 -3.97 -8.66 -6.55
CA HIS A 33 -3.25 -8.98 -7.79
C HIS A 33 -3.23 -7.83 -8.80
N ASN A 34 -4.31 -7.04 -8.89
CA ASN A 34 -4.45 -5.90 -9.79
C ASN A 34 -4.69 -4.59 -9.01
N HIS A 35 -3.94 -4.36 -7.94
CA HIS A 35 -4.04 -3.10 -7.20
C HIS A 35 -3.53 -1.91 -8.05
N PRO A 36 -4.21 -0.74 -8.08
CA PRO A 36 -3.79 0.42 -8.89
C PRO A 36 -2.34 0.87 -8.68
N VAL A 37 -1.80 0.69 -7.47
CA VAL A 37 -0.41 1.03 -7.14
C VAL A 37 0.60 0.30 -8.03
N LEU A 38 0.29 -0.89 -8.56
CA LEU A 38 1.17 -1.62 -9.48
C LEU A 38 1.48 -0.84 -10.76
N LEU A 39 0.59 0.07 -11.16
CA LEU A 39 0.74 0.88 -12.38
C LEU A 39 1.59 2.15 -12.16
N THR A 40 1.99 2.43 -10.92
CA THR A 40 2.62 3.70 -10.55
C THR A 40 4.15 3.66 -10.63
N GLY A 41 4.73 2.46 -10.71
CA GLY A 41 6.18 2.27 -10.55
C GLY A 41 6.71 2.44 -9.12
N ARG A 42 5.84 2.68 -8.11
CA ARG A 42 6.21 2.73 -6.69
C ARG A 42 6.26 1.34 -6.11
N ARG A 43 6.91 1.20 -4.95
CA ARG A 43 7.01 -0.06 -4.24
C ARG A 43 5.71 -0.32 -3.49
N LEU A 44 5.09 -1.47 -3.72
CA LEU A 44 4.09 -2.00 -2.79
C LEU A 44 4.79 -2.55 -1.56
N TYR A 45 4.32 -2.18 -0.37
CA TYR A 45 4.89 -2.67 0.87
C TYR A 45 4.70 -4.19 1.02
N TYR A 46 3.47 -4.63 0.78
CA TYR A 46 3.06 -6.02 0.74
C TYR A 46 2.10 -6.21 -0.46
N GLY A 47 2.62 -6.79 -1.54
CA GLY A 47 1.85 -7.08 -2.76
C GLY A 47 1.08 -8.40 -2.66
N TYR A 48 0.51 -8.85 -3.78
CA TYR A 48 -0.22 -10.11 -3.83
C TYR A 48 0.68 -11.30 -3.45
N GLU A 49 0.27 -12.04 -2.42
CA GLU A 49 1.09 -13.09 -1.79
C GLU A 49 1.61 -14.12 -2.80
N GLY A 50 0.80 -14.47 -3.81
CA GLY A 50 1.16 -15.43 -4.85
C GLY A 50 2.29 -14.99 -5.80
N THR A 51 2.68 -13.71 -5.82
CA THR A 51 3.79 -13.22 -6.65
C THR A 51 5.03 -12.82 -5.86
N LEU A 52 4.95 -12.75 -4.52
CA LEU A 52 6.06 -12.28 -3.68
C LEU A 52 7.31 -13.18 -3.77
N TRP A 53 7.11 -14.49 -3.97
CA TRP A 53 8.22 -15.42 -4.19
C TRP A 53 9.05 -15.06 -5.43
N SER A 54 8.38 -14.70 -6.53
CA SER A 54 9.02 -14.25 -7.77
C SER A 54 9.73 -12.90 -7.65
N HIS A 55 9.54 -12.19 -6.53
CA HIS A 55 10.16 -10.90 -6.23
C HIS A 55 11.29 -11.01 -5.20
N GLY A 56 11.67 -12.22 -4.79
CA GLY A 56 12.80 -12.47 -3.90
C GLY A 56 12.56 -12.07 -2.43
N VAL A 57 11.30 -11.92 -2.02
CA VAL A 57 10.94 -11.69 -0.61
C VAL A 57 11.00 -13.03 0.12
N ASP A 58 11.89 -13.14 1.12
CA ASP A 58 12.01 -14.36 1.92
C ASP A 58 10.79 -14.58 2.84
N GLU A 59 10.65 -15.80 3.38
CA GLU A 59 9.50 -16.20 4.19
C GLU A 59 9.31 -15.32 5.44
N ASN A 60 10.41 -14.96 6.11
CA ASN A 60 10.37 -14.22 7.36
C ASN A 60 9.99 -12.74 7.10
N ASP A 61 10.57 -12.13 6.07
CA ASP A 61 10.23 -10.78 5.62
C ASP A 61 8.77 -10.74 5.12
N ARG A 62 8.32 -11.78 4.39
CA ARG A 62 6.92 -11.88 3.94
C ARG A 62 5.95 -11.87 5.10
N GLN A 63 6.18 -12.69 6.13
CA GLN A 63 5.29 -12.79 7.27
C GLN A 63 5.28 -11.49 8.10
N GLN A 64 6.44 -10.87 8.30
CA GLN A 64 6.54 -9.59 9.00
C GLN A 64 5.78 -8.48 8.25
N ARG A 65 6.01 -8.34 6.94
CA ARG A 65 5.31 -7.35 6.11
C ARG A 65 3.82 -7.57 6.08
N LYS A 66 3.37 -8.83 6.03
CA LYS A 66 1.95 -9.18 6.09
C LYS A 66 1.32 -8.65 7.38
N GLN A 67 1.93 -8.97 8.53
CA GLN A 67 1.45 -8.52 9.83
C GLN A 67 1.36 -7.00 9.91
N ILE A 68 2.44 -6.30 9.50
CA ILE A 68 2.46 -4.83 9.50
C ILE A 68 1.39 -4.28 8.56
N ASN A 69 1.28 -4.79 7.33
CA ASN A 69 0.31 -4.32 6.34
C ASN A 69 -1.15 -4.53 6.78
N GLU A 70 -1.44 -5.53 7.61
CA GLU A 70 -2.78 -5.81 8.14
C GLU A 70 -3.15 -4.93 9.35
N SER A 71 -2.22 -4.14 9.90
CA SER A 71 -2.44 -3.32 11.09
C SER A 71 -2.10 -1.84 10.87
N LEU A 72 -3.12 -0.98 10.83
CA LEU A 72 -2.93 0.47 10.72
C LEU A 72 -2.02 1.03 11.83
N ALA A 73 -2.10 0.49 13.05
CA ALA A 73 -1.25 0.91 14.16
C ALA A 73 0.22 0.53 13.94
N GLN A 74 0.48 -0.64 13.36
CA GLN A 74 1.85 -1.06 13.03
C GLN A 74 2.42 -0.30 11.83
N ILE A 75 1.58 0.05 10.85
CA ILE A 75 1.97 0.94 9.74
C ILE A 75 2.40 2.29 10.30
N ALA A 76 1.54 2.94 11.10
CA ALA A 76 1.83 4.23 11.73
C ALA A 76 3.08 4.18 12.60
N GLY A 77 3.23 3.13 13.41
CA GLY A 77 4.38 2.96 14.30
C GLY A 77 5.64 2.40 13.63
N CYS A 78 5.63 2.11 12.33
CA CYS A 78 6.68 1.30 11.70
C CYS A 78 8.07 1.91 11.87
N THR A 79 8.20 3.21 11.61
CA THR A 79 9.47 3.96 11.67
C THR A 79 10.07 4.03 13.07
N THR A 80 9.25 3.87 14.11
CA THR A 80 9.72 3.86 15.50
C THR A 80 10.26 2.51 15.96
N ASN A 81 9.99 1.44 15.21
CA ASN A 81 10.49 0.10 15.52
C ASN A 81 11.76 -0.19 14.73
N THR A 82 12.91 -0.16 15.41
CA THR A 82 14.23 -0.41 14.81
C THR A 82 14.44 -1.84 14.32
N SER A 83 13.52 -2.77 14.65
CA SER A 83 13.57 -4.15 14.15
C SER A 83 13.00 -4.29 12.72
N TYR A 84 12.31 -3.28 12.21
CA TYR A 84 11.77 -3.28 10.85
C TYR A 84 12.77 -2.67 9.88
N GLN A 85 13.15 -3.44 8.87
CA GLN A 85 14.13 -2.97 7.87
C GLN A 85 13.52 -2.01 6.84
N VAL A 86 12.22 -2.17 6.56
CA VAL A 86 11.49 -1.41 5.55
C VAL A 86 10.14 -1.01 6.11
N CYS A 87 9.77 0.26 5.93
CA CYS A 87 8.50 0.79 6.39
C CYS A 87 7.70 1.45 5.26
N PRO A 88 6.37 1.38 5.30
CA PRO A 88 5.53 2.18 4.42
C PRO A 88 5.77 3.68 4.66
N THR A 89 5.90 4.41 3.57
CA THR A 89 5.94 5.88 3.57
C THR A 89 4.55 6.48 3.37
N HIS A 90 3.66 5.71 2.74
CA HIS A 90 2.32 6.11 2.38
C HIS A 90 1.35 4.94 2.56
N ILE A 91 0.07 5.26 2.68
CA ILE A 91 -1.03 4.31 2.59
C ILE A 91 -2.00 4.75 1.49
N TYR A 92 -2.36 3.80 0.64
CA TYR A 92 -3.50 3.91 -0.26
C TYR A 92 -4.73 3.44 0.51
N PHE A 93 -5.73 4.30 0.67
CA PHE A 93 -6.90 4.05 1.52
C PHE A 93 -8.17 4.47 0.77
N SER A 94 -8.67 3.55 -0.07
CA SER A 94 -9.92 3.70 -0.82
C SER A 94 -11.02 2.79 -0.25
N SER A 95 -12.13 2.68 -0.97
CA SER A 95 -13.24 1.78 -0.60
C SER A 95 -12.85 0.30 -0.55
N LEU A 96 -11.81 -0.12 -1.29
CA LEU A 96 -11.28 -1.49 -1.21
C LEU A 96 -10.61 -1.75 0.14
N GLU A 97 -9.86 -0.77 0.61
CA GLU A 97 -9.09 -0.84 1.86
C GLU A 97 -9.95 -0.74 3.11
N TYR A 98 -11.08 -0.02 3.04
CA TYR A 98 -12.05 0.02 4.13
C TYR A 98 -12.47 -1.38 4.57
N ARG A 99 -12.62 -2.29 3.61
CA ARG A 99 -12.99 -3.68 3.87
C ARG A 99 -11.85 -4.50 4.45
N MET A 100 -10.60 -4.22 4.05
CA MET A 100 -9.43 -4.93 4.55
C MET A 100 -9.19 -4.58 6.02
N TRP A 101 -9.12 -3.30 6.35
CA TRP A 101 -8.83 -2.85 7.71
C TRP A 101 -10.07 -2.74 8.60
N ASN A 102 -11.28 -2.95 8.04
CA ASN A 102 -12.57 -2.82 8.72
C ASN A 102 -12.75 -1.44 9.38
N ARG A 103 -12.41 -0.38 8.64
CA ARG A 103 -12.39 1.01 9.10
C ARG A 103 -12.84 1.96 8.01
N SER A 104 -13.57 3.01 8.40
CA SER A 104 -13.97 4.11 7.52
C SER A 104 -13.01 5.30 7.59
N ASP A 105 -12.07 5.29 8.53
CA ASP A 105 -11.14 6.39 8.82
C ASP A 105 -9.73 5.88 9.18
N LEU A 106 -8.73 6.70 8.90
CA LEU A 106 -7.37 6.49 9.39
C LEU A 106 -7.23 7.16 10.77
N GLN A 107 -6.55 6.46 11.69
CA GLN A 107 -6.26 6.99 13.02
C GLN A 107 -5.06 7.97 12.98
N HIS A 108 -4.43 8.20 14.13
CA HIS A 108 -3.23 9.02 14.24
C HIS A 108 -2.05 8.35 13.50
N GLY A 109 -1.05 9.14 13.12
CA GLY A 109 0.12 8.66 12.35
C GLY A 109 -0.06 8.66 10.83
N PHE A 110 -1.13 9.30 10.34
CA PHE A 110 -1.38 9.47 8.91
C PHE A 110 -1.74 10.91 8.59
N LYS A 111 -1.00 11.52 7.67
CA LYS A 111 -1.26 12.86 7.14
C LYS A 111 -1.92 12.78 5.78
N ALA A 112 -3.08 13.40 5.63
CA ALA A 112 -3.75 13.50 4.34
C ALA A 112 -2.88 14.24 3.31
N THR A 113 -2.88 13.72 2.08
CA THR A 113 -2.34 14.45 0.92
C THR A 113 -3.46 15.24 0.23
N ASN A 114 -3.12 15.93 -0.83
CA ASN A 114 -4.04 16.54 -1.79
C ASN A 114 -4.79 15.51 -2.66
N VAL A 115 -4.48 14.20 -2.54
CA VAL A 115 -5.22 13.10 -3.17
C VAL A 115 -6.10 12.40 -2.12
N PRO A 116 -7.43 12.29 -2.32
CA PRO A 116 -8.37 11.88 -1.25
C PRO A 116 -8.16 10.49 -0.64
N PHE A 117 -7.54 9.58 -1.38
CA PHE A 117 -7.31 8.19 -0.96
C PHE A 117 -5.84 7.92 -0.64
N LEU A 118 -4.99 8.96 -0.55
CA LEU A 118 -3.56 8.80 -0.33
C LEU A 118 -3.13 9.60 0.89
N TYR A 119 -2.43 8.94 1.79
CA TYR A 119 -1.96 9.52 3.04
C TYR A 119 -0.48 9.20 3.24
N ARG A 120 0.26 10.13 3.83
CA ARG A 120 1.65 9.93 4.26
C ARG A 120 1.67 9.37 5.68
N VAL A 121 2.56 8.42 5.95
CA VAL A 121 2.80 7.89 7.30
C VAL A 121 3.68 8.87 8.08
N GLU A 122 3.33 9.18 9.33
CA GLU A 122 4.06 10.08 10.24
C GLU A 122 4.77 9.35 11.38
#